data_AF-A0A950QP73-F1
#
_entry.id   AF-A0A950QP73-F1
#
_cell.length_a   1.000
_cell.length_b   1.000
_cell.length_c   1.000
_cell.angle_alpha   90.00
_cell.angle_beta   90.00
_cell.angle_gamma   90.00
#
_symmetry.space_group_name_H-M   'P 1'
#
loop_
_entity.id
_entity.type
_entity.pdbx_description
1 polymer ?
#
loop_
_entity_poly.entity_id
_entity_poly.type
_entity_poly.pdbx_seq_one_letter_code
_entity_poly.pdbx_strand_id
1 'polypeptide(L)'
;MQQPQAMRCSTGQDLKRSFFVCISLKKGLLHPSALLNSLMSDDLALKAIEEAVGPAPWYWKTFKSITGNSGNKFAWRLADYGKGRQYVFLENEQGDLKFAAHTHTRAVPWSPGLLAAWFPVLSETPPQVVCEMRIVCFDPDKLPTITGPKQSSGRTYYSAGRAPIAEFSIAVGLAPGANPVNIPREFHSEEEVLIVASPGLNATTAIYAVYPKRGKVIVFPQLWFKGFDEGYQWISRVTRHPSTRRFVGDGVRIGKFELTDEGCHLARWIVW
;
A
#
# COMPACT_ATOMS: atom_id res chain seq x y z
N MET A 1 17.06 48.38 -32.08
CA MET A 1 18.41 48.57 -31.49
C MET A 1 18.20 48.51 -29.98
N GLN A 2 18.77 47.64 -29.15
CA GLN A 2 20.04 46.91 -29.13
C GLN A 2 19.86 45.59 -28.33
N GLN A 3 20.59 44.54 -28.71
CA GLN A 3 21.14 43.54 -27.78
C GLN A 3 22.60 43.94 -27.46
N PRO A 4 23.37 43.25 -26.60
CA PRO A 4 23.11 42.58 -25.32
C PRO A 4 24.16 43.01 -24.25
N GLN A 5 24.16 42.45 -23.04
CA GLN A 5 25.42 42.14 -22.33
C GLN A 5 25.22 41.16 -21.17
N ALA A 6 26.04 40.11 -21.20
CA ALA A 6 26.25 39.15 -20.12
C ALA A 6 27.43 39.60 -19.24
N MET A 7 27.38 39.29 -17.94
CA MET A 7 28.57 39.28 -17.08
C MET A 7 28.53 38.06 -16.16
N ARG A 8 29.61 37.27 -16.22
CA ARG A 8 29.89 36.06 -15.42
C ARG A 8 30.71 36.41 -14.17
N CYS A 9 30.76 35.40 -13.28
CA CYS A 9 31.75 35.05 -12.23
C CYS A 9 31.37 35.43 -10.79
N SER A 10 30.99 34.44 -9.96
CA SER A 10 31.82 33.56 -9.07
C SER A 10 32.00 34.21 -7.69
N THR A 11 31.64 33.65 -6.53
CA THR A 11 32.07 32.41 -5.85
C THR A 11 31.21 32.34 -4.56
N GLY A 12 30.62 31.20 -4.18
CA GLY A 12 31.16 30.32 -3.13
C GLY A 12 30.96 30.85 -1.70
N GLN A 13 29.93 30.38 -0.97
CA GLN A 13 30.02 29.97 0.44
C GLN A 13 28.70 29.42 1.02
N ASP A 14 28.91 28.51 1.97
CA ASP A 14 28.03 27.51 2.56
C ASP A 14 27.03 27.98 3.63
N LEU A 15 25.98 27.16 3.78
CA LEU A 15 25.28 26.75 5.02
C LEU A 15 24.93 27.81 6.09
N LYS A 16 23.62 28.09 6.20
CA LYS A 16 22.76 27.79 7.38
C LYS A 16 21.34 28.31 7.12
N ARG A 17 20.46 27.46 6.60
CA ARG A 17 19.01 27.73 6.62
C ARG A 17 18.46 27.26 7.96
N SER A 18 18.36 28.18 8.91
CA SER A 18 17.53 28.01 10.09
C SER A 18 16.07 27.96 9.64
N PHE A 19 15.44 26.78 9.72
CA PHE A 19 14.00 26.64 9.58
C PHE A 19 13.33 27.26 10.81
N PHE A 20 12.83 28.49 10.68
CA PHE A 20 11.87 29.04 11.62
C PHE A 20 10.50 28.44 11.31
N VAL A 21 10.05 27.49 12.13
CA VAL A 21 8.64 27.06 12.15
C VAL A 21 7.84 28.15 12.86
N CYS A 22 7.09 28.94 12.11
CA CYS A 22 6.17 29.92 12.67
C CYS A 22 4.86 29.22 13.03
N ILE A 23 4.72 28.75 14.28
CA ILE A 23 3.46 28.20 14.80
C ILE A 23 2.59 29.38 15.23
N SER A 24 1.50 29.63 14.49
CA SER A 24 0.43 30.53 14.92
C SER A 24 -0.31 29.89 16.09
N LEU A 25 0.09 30.24 17.31
CA LEU A 25 -0.54 29.80 18.55
C LEU A 25 -1.91 30.48 18.71
N LYS A 26 -2.98 29.78 18.32
CA LYS A 26 -4.31 30.07 18.89
C LYS A 26 -4.25 29.75 20.38
N LYS A 27 -4.63 30.73 21.20
CA LYS A 27 -4.61 30.70 22.68
C LYS A 27 -5.37 29.49 23.24
N GLY A 28 -4.60 28.48 23.62
CA GLY A 28 -4.97 27.34 24.43
C GLY A 28 -3.68 26.62 24.76
N LEU A 29 -3.05 26.98 25.88
CA LEU A 29 -1.77 26.41 26.32
C LEU A 29 -1.97 24.93 26.65
N LEU A 30 -1.76 24.06 25.66
CA LEU A 30 -1.53 22.65 25.91
C LEU A 30 -0.28 22.52 26.78
N HIS A 31 -0.40 21.77 27.87
CA HIS A 31 0.71 21.51 28.77
C HIS A 31 1.89 20.91 27.98
N PRO A 32 3.16 21.27 28.27
CA PRO A 32 4.33 20.79 27.50
C PRO A 32 4.40 19.27 27.34
N SER A 33 3.90 18.51 28.32
CA SER A 33 3.79 17.04 28.24
C SER A 33 2.77 16.56 27.19
N ALA A 34 1.66 17.28 27.00
CA ALA A 34 0.66 16.94 25.99
C ALA A 34 1.19 17.17 24.57
N LEU A 35 1.98 18.23 24.37
CA LEU A 35 2.68 18.50 23.11
C LEU A 35 3.71 17.40 22.81
N LEU A 36 4.53 17.02 23.78
CA LEU A 36 5.53 15.96 23.62
C LEU A 36 4.88 14.60 23.32
N ASN A 37 3.80 14.26 24.04
CA ASN A 37 3.04 13.03 23.79
C ASN A 37 2.40 13.02 22.40
N SER A 38 1.89 14.16 21.92
CA SER A 38 1.33 14.29 20.57
C SER A 38 2.40 14.06 19.50
N LEU A 39 3.58 14.69 19.65
CA LEU A 39 4.69 14.53 18.71
C LEU A 39 5.18 13.08 18.65
N MET A 40 5.34 12.43 19.80
CA MET A 40 5.73 11.02 19.85
C MET A 40 4.66 10.11 19.24
N SER A 41 3.38 10.43 19.40
CA SER A 41 2.29 9.69 18.74
C SER A 41 2.38 9.83 17.23
N ASP A 42 2.66 11.03 16.72
CA ASP A 42 2.80 11.27 15.28
C ASP A 42 3.99 10.51 14.70
N ASP A 43 5.15 10.50 15.37
CA ASP A 43 6.31 9.73 14.93
C ASP A 43 6.01 8.23 14.84
N LEU A 44 5.26 7.68 15.80
CA LEU A 44 4.81 6.29 15.78
C LEU A 44 3.86 6.01 14.61
N ALA A 45 2.92 6.92 14.35
CA ALA A 45 1.99 6.81 13.24
C ALA A 45 2.72 6.88 11.88
N LEU A 46 3.64 7.83 11.73
CA LEU A 46 4.44 8.02 10.52
C LEU A 46 5.29 6.79 10.23
N LYS A 47 5.98 6.26 11.25
CA LYS A 47 6.75 5.02 11.11
C LYS A 47 5.87 3.85 10.70
N ALA A 48 4.70 3.69 11.32
CA ALA A 48 3.76 2.63 10.96
C ALA A 48 3.30 2.76 9.49
N ILE A 49 2.98 3.97 9.04
CA ILE A 49 2.60 4.24 7.64
C ILE A 49 3.76 3.89 6.68
N GLU A 50 4.99 4.26 7.03
CA GLU A 50 6.17 3.98 6.21
C GLU A 50 6.42 2.48 6.04
N GLU A 51 6.20 1.70 7.10
CA GLU A 51 6.33 0.24 7.10
C GLU A 51 5.11 -0.47 6.48
N ALA A 52 3.99 0.21 6.32
CA ALA A 52 2.78 -0.36 5.71
C ALA A 52 3.02 -0.72 4.24
N VAL A 53 2.53 -1.89 3.83
CA VAL A 53 2.67 -2.34 2.44
C VAL A 53 1.80 -1.51 1.49
N GLY A 54 2.42 -0.98 0.44
CA GLY A 54 1.74 -0.23 -0.61
C GLY A 54 1.81 -0.90 -1.98
N PRO A 55 1.02 -0.43 -2.95
CA PRO A 55 0.98 -1.04 -4.27
C PRO A 55 2.27 -0.85 -5.06
N ALA A 56 2.64 -1.85 -5.85
CA ALA A 56 3.60 -1.72 -6.92
C ALA A 56 3.07 -0.79 -8.03
N PRO A 57 3.98 -0.10 -8.76
CA PRO A 57 5.42 -0.03 -8.50
C PRO A 57 5.76 0.99 -7.39
N TRP A 58 4.87 1.93 -7.05
CA TRP A 58 5.23 3.12 -6.26
C TRP A 58 5.78 2.84 -4.87
N TYR A 59 5.30 1.78 -4.20
CA TYR A 59 5.67 1.46 -2.83
C TYR A 59 6.43 0.13 -2.72
N TRP A 60 7.05 -0.33 -3.81
CA TRP A 60 7.73 -1.63 -3.84
C TRP A 60 8.79 -1.82 -2.75
N LYS A 61 9.41 -0.73 -2.28
CA LYS A 61 10.38 -0.76 -1.17
C LYS A 61 9.78 -1.21 0.17
N THR A 62 8.46 -1.22 0.30
CA THR A 62 7.75 -1.76 1.46
C THR A 62 7.62 -3.29 1.40
N PHE A 63 7.94 -3.92 0.26
CA PHE A 63 7.94 -5.37 0.12
C PHE A 63 9.18 -5.92 0.80
N LYS A 64 8.96 -6.67 1.89
CA LYS A 64 10.05 -7.30 2.64
C LYS A 64 10.61 -8.48 1.85
N SER A 65 11.91 -8.72 1.98
CA SER A 65 12.55 -9.93 1.49
C SER A 65 11.90 -11.17 2.09
N ILE A 66 11.93 -12.26 1.34
CA ILE A 66 11.26 -13.52 1.69
C ILE A 66 12.32 -14.59 1.89
N THR A 67 12.16 -15.39 2.93
CA THR A 67 12.95 -16.62 3.09
C THR A 67 12.00 -17.79 2.90
N GLY A 68 12.24 -18.61 1.88
CA GLY A 68 11.44 -19.79 1.60
C GLY A 68 11.57 -20.86 2.68
N ASN A 69 10.71 -21.87 2.63
CA ASN A 69 10.73 -23.00 3.58
C ASN A 69 12.03 -23.83 3.51
N SER A 70 12.72 -23.79 2.37
CA SER A 70 14.02 -24.44 2.13
C SER A 70 15.20 -23.59 2.58
N GLY A 71 14.96 -22.38 3.11
CA GLY A 71 15.99 -21.43 3.53
C GLY A 71 16.52 -20.52 2.41
N ASN A 72 16.06 -20.70 1.16
CA ASN A 72 16.44 -19.82 0.06
C ASN A 72 15.94 -18.40 0.31
N LYS A 73 16.77 -17.41 -0.03
CA LYS A 73 16.42 -16.00 0.11
C LYS A 73 15.96 -15.42 -1.21
N PHE A 74 14.96 -14.57 -1.12
CA PHE A 74 14.39 -13.86 -2.24
C PHE A 74 14.29 -12.37 -1.95
N ALA A 75 14.68 -11.55 -2.92
CA ALA A 75 14.71 -10.10 -2.81
C ALA A 75 13.89 -9.45 -3.93
N TRP A 76 13.36 -8.27 -3.63
CA TRP A 76 12.59 -7.50 -4.60
C TRP A 76 13.49 -6.53 -5.36
N ARG A 77 13.27 -6.38 -6.66
CA ARG A 77 13.82 -5.26 -7.44
C ARG A 77 12.77 -4.62 -8.33
N LEU A 78 12.96 -3.34 -8.61
CA LEU A 78 12.23 -2.62 -9.64
C LEU A 78 12.98 -2.75 -10.97
N ALA A 79 12.24 -3.02 -12.06
CA ALA A 79 12.77 -2.94 -13.42
C ALA A 79 11.91 -2.03 -14.29
N ASP A 80 12.57 -1.27 -15.15
CA ASP A 80 11.94 -0.47 -16.20
C ASP A 80 11.86 -1.30 -17.49
N TYR A 81 10.66 -1.44 -18.03
CA TYR A 81 10.37 -2.14 -19.29
C TYR A 81 10.06 -1.17 -20.44
N GLY A 82 10.38 0.11 -20.28
CA GLY A 82 10.16 1.17 -21.25
C GLY A 82 8.70 1.62 -21.33
N LYS A 83 8.46 2.74 -22.02
CA LYS A 83 7.12 3.36 -22.19
C LYS A 83 6.39 3.60 -20.86
N GLY A 84 7.13 3.90 -19.79
CA GLY A 84 6.58 4.13 -18.45
C GLY A 84 6.08 2.88 -17.73
N ARG A 85 6.38 1.67 -18.23
CA ARG A 85 5.98 0.42 -17.58
C ARG A 85 7.07 -0.05 -16.63
N GLN A 86 6.77 -0.01 -15.34
CA GLN A 86 7.64 -0.51 -14.29
C GLN A 86 7.03 -1.76 -13.66
N TYR A 87 7.86 -2.77 -13.43
CA TYR A 87 7.47 -4.02 -12.78
C TYR A 87 8.38 -4.29 -11.59
N VAL A 88 7.83 -4.93 -10.58
CA VAL A 88 8.59 -5.34 -9.39
C VAL A 88 8.77 -6.85 -9.45
N PHE A 89 10.02 -7.31 -9.44
CA PHE A 89 10.34 -8.74 -9.51
C PHE A 89 10.82 -9.25 -8.17
N LEU A 90 10.39 -10.46 -7.83
CA LEU A 90 11.01 -11.28 -6.79
C LEU A 90 12.08 -12.15 -7.45
N GLU A 91 13.31 -12.06 -6.96
CA GLU A 91 14.47 -12.79 -7.48
C GLU A 91 15.06 -13.69 -6.39
N ASN A 92 15.59 -14.85 -6.75
CA ASN A 92 16.43 -15.64 -5.85
C ASN A 92 17.87 -15.11 -5.82
N GLU A 93 18.73 -15.71 -4.99
CA GLU A 93 20.15 -15.35 -4.88
C GLU A 93 20.95 -15.58 -6.19
N GLN A 94 20.45 -16.42 -7.10
CA GLN A 94 21.06 -16.64 -8.42
C GLN A 94 20.64 -15.60 -9.47
N GLY A 95 19.73 -14.68 -9.13
CA GLY A 95 19.21 -13.67 -10.06
C GLY A 95 18.09 -14.19 -10.97
N ASP A 96 17.54 -15.38 -10.72
CA ASP A 96 16.37 -15.87 -11.43
C ASP A 96 15.12 -15.12 -10.99
N LEU A 97 14.33 -14.64 -11.97
CA LEU A 97 13.02 -14.06 -11.70
C LEU A 97 12.05 -15.18 -11.32
N LYS A 98 11.41 -15.09 -10.15
CA LYS A 98 10.43 -16.09 -9.69
C LYS A 98 9.00 -15.58 -9.76
N PHE A 99 8.82 -14.27 -9.54
CA PHE A 99 7.51 -13.63 -9.53
C PHE A 99 7.62 -12.20 -10.06
N ALA A 100 6.61 -11.73 -10.78
CA ALA A 100 6.48 -10.33 -11.18
C ALA A 100 5.18 -9.76 -10.59
N ALA A 101 5.27 -8.73 -9.76
CA ALA A 101 4.14 -7.91 -9.34
C ALA A 101 3.90 -6.80 -10.37
N HIS A 102 2.67 -6.70 -10.87
CA HIS A 102 2.25 -5.63 -11.77
C HIS A 102 1.68 -4.45 -10.97
N THR A 103 1.22 -3.42 -11.66
CA THR A 103 0.59 -2.23 -11.07
C THR A 103 -0.54 -2.62 -10.10
N HIS A 104 -0.64 -1.94 -8.96
CA HIS A 104 -1.63 -2.18 -7.89
C HIS A 104 -1.45 -3.44 -7.07
N THR A 105 -0.54 -4.34 -7.45
CA THR A 105 -0.22 -5.53 -6.65
C THR A 105 0.54 -5.16 -5.40
N ARG A 106 0.13 -5.74 -4.28
CA ARG A 106 0.86 -5.72 -3.02
C ARG A 106 1.41 -7.11 -2.78
N ALA A 107 2.60 -7.20 -2.20
CA ALA A 107 3.23 -8.47 -1.89
C ALA A 107 3.94 -8.40 -0.53
N VAL A 108 3.82 -9.47 0.24
CA VAL A 108 4.41 -9.60 1.57
C VAL A 108 4.90 -11.03 1.81
N PRO A 109 5.95 -11.21 2.64
CA PRO A 109 6.21 -12.52 3.22
C PRO A 109 4.99 -12.97 4.04
N TRP A 110 4.72 -14.27 4.00
CA TRP A 110 3.59 -14.87 4.69
C TRP A 110 4.07 -16.09 5.46
N SER A 111 3.70 -16.20 6.73
CA SER A 111 4.31 -17.22 7.59
C SER A 111 3.65 -18.59 7.43
N PRO A 112 4.43 -19.70 7.47
CA PRO A 112 5.89 -19.77 7.40
C PRO A 112 6.38 -19.83 5.93
N GLY A 113 7.32 -18.96 5.57
CA GLY A 113 8.12 -19.07 4.33
C GLY A 113 7.36 -18.96 3.00
N LEU A 114 6.14 -18.44 3.01
CA LEU A 114 5.31 -18.24 1.83
C LEU A 114 5.38 -16.79 1.33
N LEU A 115 4.92 -16.60 0.09
CA LEU A 115 4.66 -15.30 -0.51
C LEU A 115 3.14 -15.13 -0.61
N ALA A 116 2.60 -14.05 -0.04
CA ALA A 116 1.23 -13.63 -0.33
C ALA A 116 1.25 -12.38 -1.20
N ALA A 117 0.31 -12.30 -2.14
CA ALA A 117 0.08 -11.12 -2.94
C ALA A 117 -1.41 -10.86 -3.12
N TRP A 118 -1.78 -9.59 -3.28
CA TRP A 118 -3.16 -9.22 -3.60
C TRP A 118 -3.26 -8.04 -4.54
N PHE A 119 -4.35 -8.02 -5.30
CA PHE A 119 -4.56 -7.09 -6.39
C PHE A 119 -6.07 -6.98 -6.72
N PRO A 120 -6.49 -5.85 -7.33
CA PRO A 120 -7.86 -5.71 -7.82
C PRO A 120 -8.11 -6.62 -9.02
N VAL A 121 -9.35 -7.10 -9.16
CA VAL A 121 -9.84 -7.73 -10.39
C VAL A 121 -10.97 -6.89 -10.95
N LEU A 122 -10.91 -6.66 -12.26
CA LEU A 122 -11.87 -5.81 -12.97
C LEU A 122 -13.05 -6.63 -13.50
N SER A 123 -14.23 -6.00 -13.55
CA SER A 123 -15.40 -6.53 -14.23
C SER A 123 -15.13 -6.78 -15.71
N GLU A 124 -15.77 -7.81 -16.26
CA GLU A 124 -15.63 -8.15 -17.69
C GLU A 124 -16.37 -7.15 -18.59
N THR A 125 -17.46 -6.58 -18.09
CA THR A 125 -18.31 -5.64 -18.82
C THR A 125 -17.82 -4.20 -18.63
N PRO A 126 -17.72 -3.41 -19.71
CA PRO A 126 -17.49 -1.96 -19.62
C PRO A 126 -18.64 -1.23 -18.90
N PRO A 127 -18.37 -0.16 -18.11
CA PRO A 127 -17.03 0.29 -17.72
C PRO A 127 -16.37 -0.73 -16.78
N GLN A 128 -15.07 -0.98 -17.00
CA GLN A 128 -14.32 -1.89 -16.13
C GLN A 128 -14.17 -1.26 -14.74
N VAL A 129 -14.77 -1.89 -13.74
CA VAL A 129 -14.70 -1.48 -12.34
C VAL A 129 -14.11 -2.60 -11.50
N VAL A 130 -13.49 -2.29 -10.36
CA VAL A 130 -12.97 -3.32 -9.47
C VAL A 130 -14.16 -4.04 -8.81
N CYS A 131 -14.31 -5.32 -9.11
CA CYS A 131 -15.40 -6.15 -8.56
C CYS A 131 -14.96 -7.03 -7.38
N GLU A 132 -13.67 -7.34 -7.30
CA GLU A 132 -13.11 -8.10 -6.18
C GLU A 132 -11.64 -7.73 -5.93
N MET A 133 -11.19 -7.99 -4.71
CA MET A 133 -9.78 -8.07 -4.36
C MET A 133 -9.40 -9.53 -4.28
N ARG A 134 -8.48 -9.96 -5.14
CA ARG A 134 -7.99 -11.33 -5.14
C ARG A 134 -6.71 -11.42 -4.34
N ILE A 135 -6.62 -12.45 -3.50
CA ILE A 135 -5.46 -12.75 -2.67
C ILE A 135 -4.96 -14.14 -3.06
N VAL A 136 -3.66 -14.24 -3.33
CA VAL A 136 -2.98 -15.45 -3.78
C VAL A 136 -1.79 -15.74 -2.89
N CYS A 137 -1.50 -17.01 -2.68
CA CYS A 137 -0.37 -17.48 -1.91
C CYS A 137 0.50 -18.43 -2.75
N PHE A 138 1.81 -18.30 -2.62
CA PHE A 138 2.81 -19.12 -3.31
C PHE A 138 3.86 -19.63 -2.33
N ASP A 139 4.38 -20.81 -2.62
CA ASP A 139 5.66 -21.27 -2.07
C ASP A 139 6.78 -20.77 -2.99
N PRO A 140 7.60 -19.79 -2.57
CA PRO A 140 8.61 -19.18 -3.43
C PRO A 140 9.70 -20.18 -3.88
N ASP A 141 9.96 -21.23 -3.11
CA ASP A 141 10.92 -22.29 -3.49
C ASP A 141 10.42 -23.14 -4.67
N LYS A 142 9.10 -23.20 -4.87
CA LYS A 142 8.46 -23.99 -5.92
C LYS A 142 8.06 -23.17 -7.14
N LEU A 143 8.38 -21.87 -7.15
CA LEU A 143 8.15 -21.01 -8.30
C LEU A 143 9.21 -21.31 -9.37
N PRO A 144 8.80 -21.58 -10.62
CA PRO A 144 9.75 -21.72 -11.72
C PRO A 144 10.33 -20.34 -12.08
N THR A 145 11.49 -20.35 -12.75
CA THR A 145 12.04 -19.13 -13.34
C THR A 145 11.10 -18.62 -14.45
N ILE A 146 10.80 -17.32 -14.44
CA ILE A 146 10.03 -16.62 -15.47
C ILE A 146 10.96 -15.75 -16.32
N THR A 147 10.62 -15.56 -17.59
CA THR A 147 11.39 -14.72 -18.53
C THR A 147 11.06 -13.23 -18.43
N GLY A 148 10.04 -12.88 -17.65
CA GLY A 148 9.56 -11.51 -17.49
C GLY A 148 8.07 -11.47 -17.16
N PRO A 149 7.48 -10.26 -17.11
CA PRO A 149 6.07 -10.09 -16.87
C PRO A 149 5.32 -10.57 -18.11
N LYS A 150 4.46 -11.57 -17.95
CA LYS A 150 3.50 -11.94 -19.00
C LYS A 150 2.36 -10.94 -18.91
N GLN A 151 2.06 -10.24 -20.00
CA GLN A 151 0.79 -9.53 -20.09
C GLN A 151 -0.31 -10.57 -19.92
N SER A 152 -0.99 -10.52 -18.78
CA SER A 152 -2.19 -11.29 -18.64
C SER A 152 -3.32 -10.54 -19.32
N SER A 153 -4.24 -11.29 -19.91
CA SER A 153 -5.52 -10.76 -20.35
C SER A 153 -6.26 -10.16 -19.16
N GLY A 154 -6.27 -8.82 -19.02
CA GLY A 154 -7.17 -7.99 -18.19
C GLY A 154 -7.39 -8.33 -16.71
N ARG A 155 -6.87 -9.43 -16.17
CA ARG A 155 -7.32 -10.07 -14.93
C ARG A 155 -6.20 -10.52 -13.99
N THR A 156 -4.94 -10.61 -14.46
CA THR A 156 -3.81 -11.06 -13.62
C THR A 156 -2.82 -9.93 -13.45
N TYR A 157 -2.79 -9.31 -12.28
CA TYR A 157 -1.83 -8.27 -11.93
C TYR A 157 -0.52 -8.85 -11.39
N TYR A 158 -0.18 -10.07 -11.82
CA TYR A 158 1.08 -10.69 -11.52
C TYR A 158 1.49 -11.67 -12.62
N SER A 159 2.74 -12.12 -12.57
CA SER A 159 3.20 -13.27 -13.35
C SER A 159 3.96 -14.22 -12.44
N ALA A 160 3.47 -15.46 -12.39
CA ALA A 160 4.14 -16.61 -11.81
C ALA A 160 4.07 -17.72 -12.86
N GLY A 161 5.13 -18.53 -13.01
CA GLY A 161 5.10 -19.64 -13.97
C GLY A 161 4.28 -20.86 -13.50
N ARG A 162 3.51 -20.71 -12.42
CA ARG A 162 2.69 -21.76 -11.79
C ARG A 162 1.48 -21.13 -11.08
N ALA A 163 0.41 -21.91 -10.91
CA ALA A 163 -0.77 -21.54 -10.12
C ALA A 163 -0.44 -21.35 -8.62
N PRO A 164 -1.20 -20.50 -7.89
CA PRO A 164 -1.04 -20.36 -6.45
C PRO A 164 -1.38 -21.65 -5.70
N ILE A 165 -0.77 -21.83 -4.52
CA ILE A 165 -1.08 -22.97 -3.64
C ILE A 165 -2.39 -22.78 -2.88
N ALA A 166 -2.81 -21.52 -2.71
CA ALA A 166 -4.09 -21.13 -2.14
C ALA A 166 -4.48 -19.76 -2.70
N GLU A 167 -5.78 -19.56 -2.89
CA GLU A 167 -6.34 -18.28 -3.30
C GLU A 167 -7.74 -18.08 -2.70
N PHE A 168 -8.13 -16.82 -2.53
CA PHE A 168 -9.50 -16.44 -2.24
C PHE A 168 -9.77 -15.01 -2.72
N SER A 169 -11.05 -14.66 -2.83
CA SER A 169 -11.49 -13.33 -3.25
C SER A 169 -12.35 -12.68 -2.19
N ILE A 170 -12.26 -11.35 -2.11
CA ILE A 170 -13.18 -10.51 -1.35
C ILE A 170 -13.95 -9.68 -2.36
N ALA A 171 -15.26 -9.87 -2.43
CA ALA A 171 -16.12 -9.03 -3.24
C ALA A 171 -15.98 -7.56 -2.79
N VAL A 172 -15.83 -6.67 -3.76
CA VAL A 172 -15.83 -5.23 -3.52
C VAL A 172 -17.29 -4.76 -3.53
N GLY A 173 -17.65 -3.87 -2.59
CA GLY A 173 -19.03 -3.41 -2.41
C GLY A 173 -19.84 -4.20 -1.36
N LEU A 174 -19.16 -5.00 -0.53
CA LEU A 174 -19.78 -5.59 0.66
C LEU A 174 -20.37 -4.51 1.58
N ALA A 175 -21.44 -4.87 2.30
CA ALA A 175 -22.10 -3.96 3.23
C ALA A 175 -21.14 -3.53 4.37
N PRO A 176 -21.27 -2.30 4.89
CA PRO A 176 -20.49 -1.85 6.05
C PRO A 176 -20.64 -2.81 7.23
N GLY A 177 -19.55 -3.05 7.96
CA GLY A 177 -19.52 -3.98 9.08
C GLY A 177 -19.01 -5.39 8.72
N ALA A 178 -19.36 -6.38 9.54
CA ALA A 178 -18.78 -7.72 9.47
C ALA A 178 -19.48 -8.58 8.41
N ASN A 179 -18.69 -9.19 7.53
CA ASN A 179 -19.15 -10.09 6.48
C ASN A 179 -18.36 -11.41 6.56
N PRO A 180 -19.01 -12.58 6.51
CA PRO A 180 -18.32 -13.87 6.49
C PRO A 180 -17.58 -14.08 5.17
N VAL A 181 -16.40 -14.70 5.23
CA VAL A 181 -15.60 -15.06 4.05
C VAL A 181 -14.94 -16.41 4.32
N ASN A 182 -15.00 -17.32 3.35
CA ASN A 182 -14.24 -18.57 3.43
C ASN A 182 -12.77 -18.29 3.10
N ILE A 183 -11.89 -18.36 4.09
CA ILE A 183 -10.47 -18.03 3.94
C ILE A 183 -9.63 -19.30 4.13
N PRO A 184 -8.83 -19.73 3.13
CA PRO A 184 -7.97 -20.90 3.23
C PRO A 184 -7.00 -20.83 4.40
N ARG A 185 -6.68 -22.00 4.97
CA ARG A 185 -5.80 -22.14 6.15
C ARG A 185 -4.40 -21.57 5.94
N GLU A 186 -3.93 -21.52 4.70
CA GLU A 186 -2.64 -20.97 4.31
C GLU A 186 -2.54 -19.48 4.67
N PHE A 187 -3.68 -18.80 4.77
CA PHE A 187 -3.76 -17.39 5.19
C PHE A 187 -3.92 -17.20 6.71
N HIS A 188 -4.03 -18.26 7.50
CA HIS A 188 -4.36 -18.16 8.93
C HIS A 188 -3.17 -17.76 9.81
N SER A 189 -1.99 -17.48 9.28
CA SER A 189 -0.87 -16.99 10.10
C SER A 189 -1.02 -15.52 10.51
N GLU A 190 -1.72 -14.72 9.71
CA GLU A 190 -1.95 -13.31 10.01
C GLU A 190 -3.23 -13.08 10.83
N GLU A 191 -3.15 -12.16 11.80
CA GLU A 191 -4.30 -11.76 12.61
C GLU A 191 -5.23 -10.80 11.84
N GLU A 192 -4.65 -9.87 11.09
CA GLU A 192 -5.38 -8.84 10.36
C GLU A 192 -4.64 -8.48 9.06
N VAL A 193 -5.37 -8.38 7.95
CA VAL A 193 -4.87 -7.82 6.68
C VAL A 193 -5.74 -6.64 6.32
N LEU A 194 -5.12 -5.50 6.05
CA LEU A 194 -5.84 -4.30 5.62
C LEU A 194 -5.72 -4.13 4.11
N ILE A 195 -6.87 -4.12 3.45
CA ILE A 195 -6.97 -3.95 2.01
C ILE A 195 -7.80 -2.72 1.71
N VAL A 196 -7.31 -1.86 0.83
CA VAL A 196 -8.07 -0.70 0.34
C VAL A 196 -8.59 -1.04 -1.04
N ALA A 197 -9.89 -0.84 -1.26
CA ALA A 197 -10.52 -1.04 -2.57
C ALA A 197 -11.66 -0.04 -2.79
N SER A 198 -11.86 0.33 -4.06
CA SER A 198 -12.99 1.16 -4.51
C SER A 198 -13.84 0.37 -5.51
N PRO A 199 -15.17 0.24 -5.32
CA PRO A 199 -16.06 -0.45 -6.25
C PRO A 199 -16.25 0.24 -7.61
N GLY A 200 -15.56 1.36 -7.86
CA GLY A 200 -15.69 2.14 -9.10
C GLY A 200 -16.73 3.26 -8.97
N LEU A 201 -17.24 3.70 -10.14
CA LEU A 201 -18.01 4.94 -10.30
C LEU A 201 -19.17 5.04 -9.30
N ASN A 202 -19.14 6.09 -8.47
CA ASN A 202 -20.13 6.46 -7.44
C ASN A 202 -20.11 5.64 -6.14
N ALA A 203 -19.15 4.72 -5.97
CA ALA A 203 -19.05 3.93 -4.75
C ALA A 203 -17.94 4.44 -3.83
N THR A 204 -18.18 4.41 -2.52
CA THR A 204 -17.20 4.92 -1.54
C THR A 204 -16.04 3.94 -1.40
N THR A 205 -14.82 4.42 -1.59
CA THR A 205 -13.59 3.69 -1.23
C THR A 205 -13.72 3.14 0.19
N ALA A 206 -13.29 1.90 0.43
CA ALA A 206 -13.40 1.27 1.73
C ALA A 206 -12.09 0.59 2.15
N ILE A 207 -11.88 0.53 3.47
CA ILE A 207 -10.88 -0.34 4.09
C ILE A 207 -11.58 -1.65 4.45
N TYR A 208 -11.01 -2.75 3.98
CA TYR A 208 -11.42 -4.12 4.27
C TYR A 208 -10.41 -4.70 5.26
N ALA A 209 -10.80 -4.80 6.53
CA ALA A 209 -10.02 -5.48 7.55
C ALA A 209 -10.35 -6.96 7.55
N VAL A 210 -9.51 -7.76 6.91
CA VAL A 210 -9.65 -9.21 6.80
C VAL A 210 -9.08 -9.85 8.06
N TYR A 211 -9.81 -10.77 8.66
CA TYR A 211 -9.38 -11.56 9.81
C TYR A 211 -9.33 -13.04 9.41
N PRO A 212 -8.21 -13.52 8.82
CA PRO A 212 -8.12 -14.85 8.23
C PRO A 212 -8.55 -15.99 9.15
N LYS A 213 -7.99 -16.05 10.37
CA LYS A 213 -8.32 -17.06 11.39
C LYS A 213 -9.80 -17.06 11.79
N ARG A 214 -10.49 -15.93 11.62
CA ARG A 214 -11.89 -15.74 12.03
C ARG A 214 -12.86 -15.87 10.84
N GLY A 215 -12.37 -16.13 9.63
CA GLY A 215 -13.21 -16.31 8.44
C GLY A 215 -14.14 -15.13 8.16
N LYS A 216 -13.65 -13.89 8.33
CA LYS A 216 -14.48 -12.69 8.12
C LYS A 216 -13.67 -11.50 7.62
N VAL A 217 -14.38 -10.55 7.02
CA VAL A 217 -13.90 -9.22 6.69
C VAL A 217 -14.80 -8.17 7.33
N ILE A 218 -14.21 -7.10 7.87
CA ILE A 218 -14.96 -5.93 8.35
C ILE A 218 -14.72 -4.78 7.37
N VAL A 219 -15.81 -4.21 6.87
CA VAL A 219 -15.78 -3.13 5.86
C VAL A 219 -15.99 -1.78 6.53
N PHE A 220 -15.04 -0.87 6.32
CA PHE A 220 -15.05 0.51 6.82
C PHE A 220 -15.11 1.49 5.64
N PRO A 221 -16.29 2.04 5.31
CA PRO A 221 -16.42 3.03 4.24
C PRO A 221 -15.65 4.31 4.58
N GLN A 222 -14.87 4.82 3.64
CA GLN A 222 -14.08 6.05 3.80
C GLN A 222 -14.92 7.27 3.41
N LEU A 223 -15.85 7.64 4.30
CA LEU A 223 -16.87 8.68 4.06
C LEU A 223 -16.28 10.08 3.86
N TRP A 224 -15.06 10.30 4.36
CA TRP A 224 -14.29 11.53 4.20
C TRP A 224 -13.62 11.66 2.84
N PHE A 225 -13.49 10.56 2.09
CA PHE A 225 -12.79 10.53 0.79
C PHE A 225 -13.70 10.96 -0.39
N LYS A 226 -14.84 11.58 -0.11
CA LYS A 226 -15.77 12.06 -1.14
C LYS A 226 -15.23 13.33 -1.79
N GLY A 227 -15.20 13.37 -3.12
CA GLY A 227 -14.78 14.55 -3.90
C GLY A 227 -13.28 14.61 -4.23
N PHE A 228 -12.51 13.59 -3.86
CA PHE A 228 -11.17 13.39 -4.42
C PHE A 228 -11.27 12.89 -5.86
N ASP A 229 -10.33 13.29 -6.72
CA ASP A 229 -10.24 12.77 -8.08
C ASP A 229 -9.71 11.34 -8.03
N GLU A 230 -10.58 10.33 -8.07
CA GLU A 230 -10.21 8.91 -7.92
C GLU A 230 -9.19 8.42 -8.97
N GLY A 231 -9.08 9.10 -10.12
CA GLY A 231 -8.08 8.79 -11.15
C GLY A 231 -6.69 9.32 -10.83
N TYR A 232 -6.58 10.28 -9.91
CA TYR A 232 -5.36 11.01 -9.61
C TYR A 232 -4.96 10.96 -8.14
N GLN A 233 -5.92 10.74 -7.26
CA GLN A 233 -5.82 10.73 -5.81
C GLN A 233 -6.44 9.45 -5.28
N TRP A 234 -5.67 8.66 -4.54
CA TRP A 234 -6.18 7.44 -3.93
C TRP A 234 -5.41 7.06 -2.69
N ILE A 235 -6.10 6.43 -1.75
CA ILE A 235 -5.49 5.83 -0.56
C ILE A 235 -4.66 4.62 -1.02
N SER A 236 -3.36 4.63 -0.74
CA SER A 236 -2.43 3.60 -1.20
C SER A 236 -2.03 2.65 -0.08
N ARG A 237 -1.87 3.17 1.14
CA ARG A 237 -1.47 2.41 2.33
C ARG A 237 -2.36 2.76 3.51
N VAL A 238 -2.68 1.74 4.29
CA VAL A 238 -3.38 1.84 5.57
C VAL A 238 -2.77 0.84 6.52
N THR A 239 -2.60 1.24 7.78
CA THR A 239 -2.20 0.39 8.90
C THR A 239 -2.92 0.83 10.17
N ARG A 240 -2.61 0.16 11.29
CA ARG A 240 -3.06 0.54 12.63
C ARG A 240 -2.00 1.39 13.32
N HIS A 241 -2.41 2.49 13.91
CA HIS A 241 -1.57 3.22 14.85
C HIS A 241 -1.13 2.26 15.98
N PRO A 242 0.17 2.17 16.32
CA PRO A 242 0.66 1.15 17.25
C PRO A 242 -0.02 1.18 18.63
N SER A 243 -0.20 2.38 19.21
CA SER A 243 -0.84 2.56 20.52
C SER A 243 -2.37 2.71 20.46
N THR A 244 -2.92 3.58 19.61
CA THR A 244 -4.37 3.86 19.61
C THR A 244 -5.20 2.84 18.85
N ARG A 245 -4.57 2.02 17.99
CA ARG A 245 -5.24 1.07 17.07
C ARG A 245 -6.23 1.73 16.09
N ARG A 246 -6.25 3.06 16.00
CA ARG A 246 -6.94 3.78 14.92
C ARG A 246 -6.28 3.49 13.59
N PHE A 247 -7.03 3.67 12.50
CA PHE A 247 -6.44 3.59 11.17
C PHE A 247 -5.59 4.83 10.91
N VAL A 248 -4.39 4.61 10.40
CA VAL A 248 -3.52 5.64 9.85
C VAL A 248 -3.09 5.22 8.46
N GLY A 249 -2.87 6.17 7.58
CA GLY A 249 -2.58 5.86 6.18
C GLY A 249 -2.05 7.03 5.40
N ASP A 250 -1.76 6.75 4.13
CA ASP A 250 -1.42 7.76 3.15
C ASP A 250 -1.85 7.31 1.74
N GLY A 251 -1.53 8.14 0.76
CA GLY A 251 -1.92 7.88 -0.62
C GLY A 251 -1.13 8.67 -1.63
N VAL A 252 -1.47 8.43 -2.89
CA VAL A 252 -0.95 9.26 -3.97
C VAL A 252 -1.73 10.56 -3.97
N ARG A 253 -1.00 11.68 -3.85
CA ARG A 253 -1.53 13.05 -3.89
C ARG A 253 -2.61 13.33 -2.82
N ILE A 254 -2.48 12.66 -1.68
CA ILE A 254 -3.23 12.94 -0.45
C ILE A 254 -2.26 12.92 0.74
N GLY A 255 -2.55 13.70 1.77
CA GLY A 255 -1.73 13.77 2.98
C GLY A 255 -1.71 12.45 3.76
N LYS A 256 -0.84 12.39 4.77
CA LYS A 256 -0.85 11.32 5.78
C LYS A 256 -1.95 11.60 6.78
N PHE A 257 -2.78 10.62 7.08
CA PHE A 257 -4.02 10.82 7.83
C PHE A 257 -4.18 9.84 8.99
N GLU A 258 -5.01 10.23 9.94
CA GLU A 258 -5.58 9.39 10.99
C GLU A 258 -7.11 9.42 10.90
N LEU A 259 -7.75 8.27 11.07
CA LEU A 259 -9.21 8.15 11.09
C LEU A 259 -9.77 8.16 12.52
N THR A 260 -11.06 8.42 12.65
CA THR A 260 -11.79 8.30 13.92
C THR A 260 -11.81 6.85 14.42
N ASP A 261 -12.24 6.64 15.67
CA ASP A 261 -12.29 5.30 16.29
C ASP A 261 -13.17 4.31 15.51
N GLU A 262 -14.22 4.81 14.87
CA GLU A 262 -15.11 4.01 14.01
C GLU A 262 -14.45 3.65 12.66
N GLY A 263 -13.37 4.33 12.28
CA GLY A 263 -12.58 4.05 11.09
C GLY A 263 -13.18 4.53 9.75
N CYS A 264 -14.20 5.39 9.80
CA CYS A 264 -14.93 5.84 8.61
C CYS A 264 -14.75 7.32 8.26
N HIS A 265 -14.33 8.15 9.22
CA HIS A 265 -14.15 9.60 9.04
C HIS A 265 -12.69 9.99 9.28
N LEU A 266 -12.27 11.08 8.65
CA LEU A 266 -10.99 11.70 8.92
C LEU A 266 -11.02 12.32 10.32
N ALA A 267 -10.14 11.87 11.21
CA ALA A 267 -9.94 12.53 12.51
C ALA A 267 -9.06 13.77 12.35
N ARG A 268 -7.93 13.61 11.63
CA ARG A 268 -6.97 14.70 11.36
C ARG A 268 -5.98 14.32 10.26
N TRP A 269 -5.30 15.34 9.73
CA TRP A 269 -4.07 15.18 8.96
C TRP A 269 -2.88 15.11 9.91
N ILE A 270 -2.02 14.12 9.72
CA ILE A 270 -0.73 14.01 10.40
C ILE A 270 0.28 14.89 9.66
N VAL A 271 0.29 14.80 8.33
CA VAL A 271 1.12 15.62 7.43
C VAL A 271 0.32 15.90 6.16
N TRP A 272 0.44 17.11 5.61
CA TRP A 272 -0.15 17.51 4.33
C TRP A 272 0.93 17.79 3.28
#